data_AF-A0A537SB36-F1
#
_entry.id   AF-A0A537SB36-F1
#
_cell.length_a   1.000
_cell.length_b   1.000
_cell.length_c   1.000
_cell.angle_alpha   90.00
_cell.angle_beta   90.00
_cell.angle_gamma   90.00
#
_symmetry.space_group_name_H-M   'P 1'
#
loop_
_entity.id
_entity.type
_entity.pdbx_description
1 polymer ?
#
loop_
_entity_poly.entity_id
_entity_poly.type
_entity_poly.pdbx_seq_one_letter_code
_entity_poly.pdbx_strand_id
1 'polypeptide(L)'
;MPRNASGQVDAGRRGLDRGTRLARNASNGFGSLKSRAIGRRFLTLRALAATIAQAVLCCGLVLLALTRAAPAETLFERGAYLVNTVAACGRCHTPRLAEGKPDPAMELAGGFAFADPAIGHIVGPNLTPDRETGLGKWSEEQIVTALRYGTRPDGTVIGPPMPVDTYRGMSDRDLAAIAKYLHTMKPIRHAVGRTQYKNPPEAHDPTITHIEGPPRQDRLAYGRYLAEPVGHCFGCHTVPRPGGASLDRGVFYAGGRDLPDYADVTRRVVSRNITSDPEDGIGKWSDAEVKRAIAAGIRPDGTRLAHTMPYDWYKAIAPADLDAITAYLR
;
A
#
# COMPACT_ATOMS: atom_id res chain seq x y z
N MET A 1 1.68 34.54 -61.32
CA MET A 1 0.91 35.77 -61.61
C MET A 1 -0.39 35.72 -60.81
N PRO A 2 -0.92 36.83 -60.26
CA PRO A 2 -0.28 38.06 -59.74
C PRO A 2 -0.64 38.30 -58.23
N ARG A 3 0.18 39.02 -57.43
CA ARG A 3 0.08 40.45 -56.97
C ARG A 3 -1.18 40.78 -56.15
N ASN A 4 -1.24 41.63 -55.12
CA ASN A 4 -0.43 42.76 -54.60
C ASN A 4 -0.99 43.06 -53.18
N ALA A 5 -0.21 43.41 -52.13
CA ALA A 5 0.57 44.62 -51.84
C ALA A 5 -0.22 45.76 -51.14
N SER A 6 0.32 46.24 -50.00
CA SER A 6 0.51 47.65 -49.57
C SER A 6 0.71 47.68 -48.03
N GLY A 7 1.64 48.40 -47.41
CA GLY A 7 2.80 49.27 -47.75
C GLY A 7 3.60 49.48 -46.44
N GLN A 8 4.94 49.44 -46.41
CA GLN A 8 5.94 50.52 -46.70
C GLN A 8 5.70 51.80 -45.85
N VAL A 9 6.64 52.39 -45.09
CA VAL A 9 8.03 52.87 -45.32
C VAL A 9 8.63 53.20 -43.92
N ASP A 10 9.90 53.04 -43.51
CA ASP A 10 11.29 53.17 -44.01
C ASP A 10 12.03 54.46 -43.57
N ALA A 11 13.30 54.25 -43.20
CA ALA A 11 14.47 55.14 -43.09
C ALA A 11 14.50 56.22 -41.98
N GLY A 12 15.60 56.50 -41.28
CA GLY A 12 17.01 56.09 -41.40
C GLY A 12 17.97 57.24 -41.01
N ARG A 13 19.25 56.89 -40.75
CA ARG A 13 20.49 57.69 -40.51
C ARG A 13 20.84 57.98 -39.03
N ARG A 14 21.97 57.54 -38.45
CA ARG A 14 23.45 57.51 -38.72
C ARG A 14 24.20 58.85 -38.61
N GLY A 15 25.26 58.82 -37.77
CA GLY A 15 26.46 59.70 -37.78
C GLY A 15 26.76 60.33 -36.40
N LEU A 16 27.71 59.84 -35.58
CA LEU A 16 29.16 60.15 -35.52
C LEU A 16 29.49 61.66 -35.35
N ASP A 17 30.07 62.09 -34.22
CA ASP A 17 31.52 62.24 -33.97
C ASP A 17 31.87 63.24 -32.83
N ARG A 18 32.96 62.94 -32.11
CA ARG A 18 33.94 63.77 -31.35
C ARG A 18 33.57 65.03 -30.53
N GLY A 19 34.25 65.15 -29.37
CA GLY A 19 34.88 66.44 -28.98
C GLY A 19 34.85 66.87 -27.50
N THR A 20 35.83 66.41 -26.72
CA THR A 20 36.76 67.23 -25.88
C THR A 20 36.29 68.42 -25.01
N ARG A 21 36.75 68.35 -23.74
CA ARG A 21 37.46 69.37 -22.92
C ARG A 21 36.69 70.43 -22.10
N LEU A 22 37.15 70.49 -20.84
CA LEU A 22 37.46 71.66 -20.00
C LEU A 22 36.26 72.48 -19.46
N ALA A 23 35.97 72.41 -18.16
CA ALA A 23 36.65 73.08 -17.04
C ALA A 23 36.00 74.42 -16.67
N ARG A 24 35.76 74.58 -15.36
CA ARG A 24 35.78 75.79 -14.50
C ARG A 24 34.56 75.77 -13.55
N ASN A 25 34.80 75.53 -12.26
CA ASN A 25 35.19 76.48 -11.20
C ASN A 25 34.08 77.46 -10.80
N ALA A 26 33.68 77.39 -9.53
CA ALA A 26 33.54 78.49 -8.56
C ALA A 26 32.39 78.20 -7.58
N SER A 27 32.74 77.82 -6.35
CA SER A 27 32.55 78.67 -5.15
C SER A 27 31.11 78.75 -4.63
N ASN A 28 30.86 78.12 -3.47
CA ASN A 28 30.67 78.84 -2.22
C ASN A 28 30.27 77.87 -1.10
N GLY A 29 31.02 77.93 -0.01
CA GLY A 29 30.67 77.28 1.25
C GLY A 29 29.63 78.11 1.99
N PHE A 30 28.76 77.42 2.73
CA PHE A 30 28.49 77.62 4.16
C PHE A 30 27.27 76.77 4.51
N GLY A 31 27.38 75.92 5.54
CA GLY A 31 26.21 75.41 6.24
C GLY A 31 26.18 73.91 6.49
N SER A 32 26.24 73.59 7.79
CA SER A 32 25.49 72.50 8.43
C SER A 32 26.21 71.16 8.63
N LEU A 33 26.87 71.09 9.78
CA LEU A 33 27.32 69.92 10.53
C LEU A 33 26.22 68.87 10.86
N LYS A 34 25.05 68.85 10.22
CA LYS A 34 23.96 67.90 10.52
C LYS A 34 23.93 66.63 9.67
N SER A 35 24.79 66.47 8.66
CA SER A 35 24.67 65.36 7.70
C SER A 35 25.47 64.07 8.05
N ARG A 36 26.42 64.12 9.00
CA ARG A 36 27.28 62.96 9.31
C ARG A 36 26.63 61.90 10.22
N ALA A 37 25.67 62.28 11.06
CA ALA A 37 25.00 61.34 11.98
C ALA A 37 23.95 60.46 11.27
N ILE A 38 23.35 60.97 10.19
CA ILE A 38 22.30 60.27 9.43
C ILE A 38 22.93 59.21 8.51
N GLY A 39 24.04 59.53 7.84
CA GLY A 39 24.75 58.57 6.96
C GLY A 39 25.31 57.33 7.69
N ARG A 40 25.72 57.47 8.96
CA ARG A 40 26.18 56.32 9.78
C ARG A 40 25.05 55.37 10.16
N ARG A 41 23.84 55.89 10.45
CA ARG A 41 22.66 55.04 10.76
C ARG A 41 22.17 54.25 9.55
N PHE A 42 22.24 54.81 8.34
CA PHE A 42 21.88 54.10 7.11
C PHE A 42 22.90 53.00 6.72
N LEU A 43 24.19 53.22 6.98
CA LEU A 43 25.21 52.18 6.76
C LEU A 43 25.04 50.99 7.72
N THR A 44 24.69 51.23 8.99
CA THR A 44 24.48 50.17 9.99
C THR A 44 23.20 49.37 9.74
N LEU A 45 22.12 50.00 9.26
CA LEU A 45 20.86 49.33 8.91
C LEU A 45 21.00 48.44 7.67
N ARG A 46 21.76 48.87 6.65
CA ARG A 46 22.05 48.05 5.46
C ARG A 46 22.96 46.86 5.78
N ALA A 47 23.96 47.06 6.65
CA ALA A 47 24.82 45.98 7.12
C ALA A 47 24.03 44.93 7.94
N LEU A 48 23.12 45.38 8.82
CA LEU A 48 22.27 44.50 9.62
C LEU A 48 21.29 43.70 8.76
N ALA A 49 20.65 44.35 7.78
CA ALA A 49 19.74 43.69 6.83
C ALA A 49 20.48 42.65 5.97
N ALA A 50 21.71 42.94 5.52
CA ALA A 50 22.53 41.99 4.79
C ALA A 50 22.91 40.78 5.66
N THR A 51 23.30 40.98 6.92
CA THR A 51 23.61 39.85 7.83
C THR A 51 22.39 39.00 8.16
N ILE A 52 21.20 39.59 8.30
CA ILE A 52 19.96 38.83 8.53
C ILE A 52 19.59 38.04 7.27
N ALA A 53 19.68 38.65 6.08
CA ALA A 53 19.42 37.95 4.82
C ALA A 53 20.38 36.77 4.60
N GLN A 54 21.65 36.94 4.95
CA GLN A 54 22.68 35.90 4.83
C GLN A 54 22.49 34.80 5.87
N ALA A 55 22.10 35.13 7.11
CA ALA A 55 21.74 34.15 8.14
C ALA A 55 20.47 33.37 7.78
N VAL A 56 19.45 34.02 7.21
CA VAL A 56 18.23 33.36 6.73
C VAL A 56 18.52 32.45 5.53
N LEU A 57 19.38 32.88 4.59
CA LEU A 57 19.79 32.07 3.45
C LEU A 57 20.65 30.87 3.89
N CYS A 58 21.57 31.05 4.83
CA CYS A 58 22.36 29.97 5.42
C CYS A 58 21.48 29.00 6.22
N CYS A 59 20.54 29.49 7.05
CA CYS A 59 19.57 28.62 7.73
C CYS A 59 18.69 27.87 6.73
N GLY A 60 18.22 28.53 5.67
CA GLY A 60 17.42 27.89 4.62
C GLY A 60 18.17 26.80 3.86
N LEU A 61 19.46 27.02 3.56
CA LEU A 61 20.34 26.01 2.93
C LEU A 61 20.67 24.85 3.87
N VAL A 62 20.85 25.10 5.16
CA VAL A 62 21.04 24.05 6.17
C VAL A 62 19.76 23.24 6.38
N LEU A 63 18.58 23.87 6.36
CA LEU A 63 17.28 23.21 6.40
C LEU A 63 16.99 22.38 5.14
N LEU A 64 17.39 22.85 3.95
CA LEU A 64 17.33 22.05 2.72
C LEU A 64 18.31 20.87 2.73
N ALA A 65 19.49 21.02 3.34
CA ALA A 65 20.49 19.96 3.43
C ALA A 65 20.11 18.87 4.46
N LEU A 66 19.15 19.14 5.36
CA LEU A 66 18.67 18.22 6.39
C LEU A 66 17.45 17.38 5.97
N THR A 67 16.93 17.55 4.76
CA THR A 67 15.90 16.62 4.23
C THR A 67 16.58 15.33 3.78
N ARG A 68 17.03 14.51 4.73
CA ARG A 68 17.41 13.13 4.44
C ARG A 68 16.13 12.39 4.06
N ALA A 69 15.99 12.02 2.79
CA ALA A 69 14.94 11.13 2.36
C ALA A 69 14.97 9.90 3.28
N ALA A 70 13.83 9.55 3.88
CA ALA A 70 13.72 8.33 4.65
C ALA A 70 14.20 7.15 3.78
N PRO A 71 14.95 6.19 4.33
CA PRO A 71 15.39 5.03 3.56
C PRO A 71 14.16 4.35 2.94
N ALA A 72 14.27 3.94 1.69
CA ALA A 72 13.23 3.20 1.01
C ALA A 72 12.99 1.87 1.76
N GLU A 73 11.73 1.52 1.96
CA GLU A 73 11.31 0.24 2.58
C GLU A 73 11.94 -0.94 1.82
N THR A 74 12.63 -1.81 2.56
CA THR A 74 13.24 -3.02 2.00
C THR A 74 12.20 -4.08 1.65
N LEU A 75 12.56 -5.03 0.78
CA LEU A 75 11.68 -6.18 0.47
C LEU A 75 11.37 -7.02 1.72
N PHE A 76 12.34 -7.16 2.63
CA PHE A 76 12.13 -7.88 3.88
C PHE A 76 11.06 -7.19 4.75
N GLU A 77 11.20 -5.88 4.99
CA GLU A 77 10.24 -5.10 5.79
C GLU A 77 8.85 -5.14 5.15
N ARG A 78 8.76 -4.96 3.83
CA ARG A 78 7.50 -5.04 3.11
C ARG A 78 6.87 -6.42 3.21
N GLY A 79 7.65 -7.49 3.01
CA GLY A 79 7.18 -8.86 3.06
C GLY A 79 6.67 -9.22 4.46
N ALA A 80 7.45 -8.86 5.48
CA ALA A 80 7.06 -9.02 6.88
C ALA A 80 5.74 -8.29 7.17
N TYR A 81 5.59 -7.05 6.69
CA TYR A 81 4.35 -6.31 6.86
C TYR A 81 3.16 -7.01 6.18
N LEU A 82 3.28 -7.37 4.90
CA LEU A 82 2.18 -7.98 4.14
C LEU A 82 1.74 -9.33 4.74
N VAL A 83 2.70 -10.21 4.99
CA VAL A 83 2.46 -11.58 5.49
C VAL A 83 1.81 -11.57 6.87
N ASN A 84 2.31 -10.71 7.77
CA ASN A 84 1.87 -10.68 9.17
C ASN A 84 0.69 -9.71 9.43
N THR A 85 0.21 -8.97 8.42
CA THR A 85 -0.88 -8.00 8.62
C THR A 85 -1.98 -8.13 7.56
N VAL A 86 -1.87 -7.44 6.42
CA VAL A 86 -2.95 -7.26 5.44
C VAL A 86 -3.29 -8.58 4.73
N ALA A 87 -2.30 -9.37 4.30
CA ALA A 87 -2.54 -10.66 3.65
C ALA A 87 -2.80 -11.79 4.67
N ALA A 88 -2.47 -11.57 5.94
CA ALA A 88 -2.77 -12.44 7.08
C ALA A 88 -2.47 -13.93 6.83
N CYS A 89 -1.31 -14.28 6.26
CA CYS A 89 -1.03 -15.65 5.81
C CYS A 89 -1.14 -16.68 6.96
N GLY A 90 -0.77 -16.30 8.19
CA GLY A 90 -0.87 -17.13 9.39
C GLY A 90 -2.30 -17.59 9.70
N ARG A 91 -3.31 -16.93 9.13
CA ARG A 91 -4.70 -17.33 9.29
C ARG A 91 -4.94 -18.74 8.80
N CYS A 92 -4.39 -19.11 7.64
CA CYS A 92 -4.55 -20.47 7.12
C CYS A 92 -3.30 -21.31 7.36
N HIS A 93 -2.13 -20.68 7.47
CA HIS A 93 -0.85 -21.37 7.51
C HIS A 93 -0.25 -21.52 8.91
N THR A 94 -0.96 -21.21 9.99
CA THR A 94 -0.53 -21.50 11.37
C THR A 94 -1.54 -22.46 12.00
N PRO A 95 -1.13 -23.58 12.63
CA PRO A 95 -2.06 -24.50 13.28
C PRO A 95 -2.77 -23.82 14.46
N ARG A 96 -3.82 -24.45 14.98
CA ARG A 96 -4.62 -23.91 16.08
C ARG A 96 -4.34 -24.65 17.38
N LEU A 97 -4.29 -23.90 18.47
CA LEU A 97 -4.39 -24.41 19.82
C LEU A 97 -5.80 -24.96 20.09
N ALA A 98 -5.98 -25.69 21.19
CA ALA A 98 -7.26 -26.28 21.57
C ALA A 98 -8.38 -25.24 21.72
N GLU A 99 -8.03 -24.01 22.10
CA GLU A 99 -8.97 -22.89 22.25
C GLU A 99 -9.25 -22.13 20.93
N GLY A 100 -8.78 -22.66 19.80
CA GLY A 100 -9.07 -22.13 18.46
C GLY A 100 -8.17 -20.97 18.00
N LYS A 101 -7.19 -20.56 18.81
CA LYS A 101 -6.24 -19.48 18.47
C LYS A 101 -5.05 -20.02 17.67
N PRO A 102 -4.43 -19.21 16.78
CA PRO A 102 -3.18 -19.59 16.12
C PRO A 102 -2.09 -19.90 17.14
N ASP A 103 -1.34 -20.99 16.92
CA ASP A 103 -0.20 -21.36 17.74
C ASP A 103 1.04 -20.54 17.34
N PRO A 104 1.51 -19.59 18.18
CA PRO A 104 2.67 -18.76 17.86
C PRO A 104 3.97 -19.55 17.77
N ALA A 105 4.06 -20.74 18.38
CA ALA A 105 5.26 -21.58 18.30
C ALA A 105 5.40 -22.24 16.91
N MET A 106 4.30 -22.31 16.16
CA MET A 106 4.19 -22.96 14.86
C MET A 106 3.79 -21.95 13.77
N GLU A 107 4.14 -20.68 13.96
CA GLU A 107 3.78 -19.60 13.02
C GLU A 107 4.24 -19.93 11.60
N LEU A 108 3.27 -19.93 10.67
CA LEU A 108 3.42 -20.30 9.26
C LEU A 108 3.90 -21.73 8.99
N ALA A 109 3.92 -22.62 9.99
CA ALA A 109 4.33 -24.02 9.86
C ALA A 109 3.22 -24.96 9.33
N GLY A 110 2.07 -24.43 8.94
CA GLY A 110 0.93 -25.18 8.39
C GLY A 110 0.16 -26.00 9.42
N GLY A 111 -0.93 -26.62 8.97
CA GLY A 111 -1.67 -27.62 9.75
C GLY A 111 -3.03 -27.17 10.28
N PHE A 112 -3.44 -25.92 10.05
CA PHE A 112 -4.85 -25.58 10.23
C PHE A 112 -5.68 -26.26 9.13
N ALA A 113 -6.67 -27.04 9.56
CA ALA A 113 -7.50 -27.83 8.67
C ALA A 113 -8.98 -27.71 9.02
N PHE A 114 -9.83 -27.70 8.00
CA PHE A 114 -11.28 -27.65 8.15
C PHE A 114 -11.99 -28.22 6.92
N ALA A 115 -13.24 -28.65 7.11
CA ALA A 115 -14.09 -29.08 6.01
C ALA A 115 -14.93 -27.92 5.50
N ASP A 116 -15.04 -27.82 4.17
CA ASP A 116 -15.96 -26.92 3.50
C ASP A 116 -16.87 -27.72 2.56
N PRO A 117 -18.21 -27.57 2.66
CA PRO A 117 -19.15 -28.33 1.84
C PRO A 117 -18.99 -28.12 0.32
N ALA A 118 -18.51 -26.96 -0.13
CA ALA A 118 -18.31 -26.68 -1.55
C ALA A 118 -16.90 -27.08 -2.02
N ILE A 119 -15.88 -26.90 -1.18
CA ILE A 119 -14.47 -27.05 -1.59
C ILE A 119 -13.91 -28.44 -1.28
N GLY A 120 -14.18 -29.00 -0.09
CA GLY A 120 -13.58 -30.26 0.38
C GLY A 120 -12.86 -30.14 1.72
N HIS A 121 -11.86 -31.00 1.95
CA HIS A 121 -11.05 -30.96 3.18
C HIS A 121 -9.82 -30.09 2.94
N ILE A 122 -9.78 -28.94 3.58
CA ILE A 122 -8.75 -27.90 3.39
C ILE A 122 -7.68 -28.08 4.46
N VAL A 123 -6.41 -27.98 4.06
CA VAL A 123 -5.25 -27.98 4.95
C VAL A 123 -4.28 -26.89 4.52
N GLY A 124 -3.90 -26.00 5.44
CA GLY A 124 -2.84 -25.02 5.20
C GLY A 124 -1.46 -25.67 5.16
N PRO A 125 -0.69 -25.59 4.06
CA PRO A 125 0.67 -26.13 4.00
C PRO A 125 1.66 -25.32 4.85
N ASN A 126 2.79 -25.92 5.19
CA ASN A 126 3.92 -25.26 5.84
C ASN A 126 4.60 -24.28 4.87
N LEU A 127 4.68 -22.99 5.25
CA LEU A 127 5.32 -21.93 4.46
C LEU A 127 6.73 -21.60 4.94
N THR A 128 7.20 -22.18 6.05
CA THR A 128 8.56 -21.95 6.53
C THR A 128 9.58 -22.52 5.54
N PRO A 129 10.85 -22.06 5.54
CA PRO A 129 11.88 -22.56 4.62
C PRO A 129 12.45 -23.92 5.04
N ASP A 130 11.69 -24.73 5.77
CA ASP A 130 12.04 -26.14 6.00
C ASP A 130 12.13 -26.87 4.66
N ARG A 131 13.22 -27.62 4.46
CA ARG A 131 13.53 -28.26 3.16
C ARG A 131 12.73 -29.54 2.91
N GLU A 132 12.19 -30.16 3.95
CA GLU A 132 11.47 -31.42 3.83
C GLU A 132 9.96 -31.20 3.70
N THR A 133 9.44 -30.29 4.52
CA THR A 133 8.00 -30.11 4.73
C THR A 133 7.48 -28.74 4.33
N GLY A 134 8.36 -27.76 4.11
CA GLY A 134 8.01 -26.38 3.75
C GLY A 134 8.56 -25.93 2.38
N LEU A 135 8.84 -24.64 2.27
CA LEU A 135 9.26 -23.97 1.03
C LEU A 135 10.77 -24.01 0.78
N GLY A 136 11.59 -24.67 1.62
CA GLY A 136 13.05 -24.59 1.55
C GLY A 136 13.72 -25.14 0.28
N LYS A 137 12.94 -25.76 -0.61
CA LYS A 137 13.36 -26.22 -1.95
C LYS A 137 12.82 -25.36 -3.09
N TRP A 138 11.90 -24.43 -2.80
CA TRP A 138 11.30 -23.57 -3.79
C TRP A 138 12.20 -22.34 -3.99
N SER A 139 12.31 -21.84 -5.21
CA SER A 139 12.91 -20.52 -5.45
C SER A 139 11.92 -19.42 -5.10
N GLU A 140 12.40 -18.18 -4.92
CA GLU A 140 11.52 -17.03 -4.68
C GLU A 140 10.55 -16.85 -5.87
N GLU A 141 11.00 -17.09 -7.10
CA GLU A 141 10.19 -17.03 -8.32
C GLU A 141 9.11 -18.12 -8.36
N GLN A 142 9.39 -19.31 -7.82
CA GLN A 142 8.40 -20.37 -7.70
C GLN A 142 7.31 -20.01 -6.68
N ILE A 143 7.67 -19.32 -5.59
CA ILE A 143 6.69 -18.79 -4.64
C ILE A 143 5.85 -17.69 -5.30
N VAL A 144 6.48 -16.77 -6.04
CA VAL A 144 5.77 -15.74 -6.81
C VAL A 144 4.80 -16.38 -7.82
N THR A 145 5.24 -17.40 -8.55
CA THR A 145 4.41 -18.17 -9.50
C THR A 145 3.21 -18.80 -8.81
N ALA A 146 3.43 -19.40 -7.64
CA ALA A 146 2.36 -20.02 -6.84
C ALA A 146 1.33 -18.99 -6.34
N LEU A 147 1.76 -17.79 -5.96
CA LEU A 147 0.85 -16.71 -5.54
C LEU A 147 0.11 -16.08 -6.73
N ARG A 148 0.82 -15.85 -7.85
CA ARG A 148 0.30 -15.20 -9.05
C ARG A 148 -0.67 -16.09 -9.85
N TYR A 149 -0.34 -17.36 -10.00
CA TYR A 149 -1.06 -18.27 -10.91
C TYR A 149 -1.61 -19.51 -10.22
N GLY A 150 -1.33 -19.68 -8.93
CA GLY A 150 -1.77 -20.88 -8.21
C GLY A 150 -1.02 -22.14 -8.67
N THR A 151 0.14 -22.03 -9.32
CA THR A 151 0.86 -23.20 -9.86
C THR A 151 2.05 -23.55 -8.96
N ARG A 152 2.09 -24.80 -8.48
CA ARG A 152 3.23 -25.33 -7.72
C ARG A 152 4.38 -25.73 -8.64
N PRO A 153 5.61 -25.90 -8.12
CA PRO A 153 6.74 -26.43 -8.90
C PRO A 153 6.50 -27.80 -9.53
N ASP A 154 5.65 -28.63 -8.92
CA ASP A 154 5.25 -29.94 -9.46
C ASP A 154 4.15 -29.85 -10.54
N GLY A 155 3.75 -28.64 -10.94
CA GLY A 155 2.69 -28.37 -11.93
C GLY A 155 1.26 -28.48 -11.36
N THR A 156 1.08 -28.90 -10.11
CA THR A 156 -0.26 -29.02 -9.53
C THR A 156 -0.83 -27.64 -9.15
N VAL A 157 -2.15 -27.51 -9.27
CA VAL A 157 -2.86 -26.25 -9.06
C VAL A 157 -3.28 -26.06 -7.60
N ILE A 158 -3.14 -24.85 -7.10
CA ILE A 158 -3.60 -24.35 -5.80
C ILE A 158 -5.00 -23.78 -6.01
N GLY A 159 -5.98 -24.42 -5.39
CA GLY A 159 -7.37 -23.98 -5.38
C GLY A 159 -7.79 -23.20 -4.13
N PRO A 160 -9.08 -22.81 -4.05
CA PRO A 160 -9.64 -22.13 -2.90
C PRO A 160 -9.48 -22.96 -1.60
N PRO A 161 -9.43 -22.35 -0.42
CA PRO A 161 -9.69 -20.94 -0.15
C PRO A 161 -8.48 -20.03 -0.34
N MET A 162 -7.34 -20.54 -0.81
CA MET A 162 -6.20 -19.67 -1.15
C MET A 162 -6.63 -18.66 -2.21
N PRO A 163 -6.50 -17.34 -2.00
CA PRO A 163 -7.17 -16.33 -2.81
C PRO A 163 -6.35 -15.95 -4.06
N VAL A 164 -5.99 -16.95 -4.87
CA VAL A 164 -5.17 -16.79 -6.10
C VAL A 164 -5.80 -15.80 -7.08
N ASP A 165 -7.12 -15.83 -7.24
CA ASP A 165 -7.90 -14.85 -8.03
C ASP A 165 -7.66 -13.39 -7.64
N THR A 166 -7.19 -13.16 -6.41
CA THR A 166 -6.90 -11.84 -5.86
C THR A 166 -5.39 -11.55 -5.91
N TYR A 167 -4.56 -12.51 -5.48
CA TYR A 167 -3.11 -12.37 -5.44
C TYR A 167 -2.48 -12.18 -6.82
N ARG A 168 -3.14 -12.66 -7.88
CA ARG A 168 -2.76 -12.35 -9.26
C ARG A 168 -2.77 -10.86 -9.60
N GLY A 169 -3.45 -10.03 -8.82
CA GLY A 169 -3.50 -8.57 -8.94
C GLY A 169 -2.49 -7.82 -8.07
N MET A 170 -1.68 -8.51 -7.25
CA MET A 170 -0.63 -7.86 -6.45
C MET A 170 0.49 -7.28 -7.34
N SER A 171 1.24 -6.31 -6.85
CA SER A 171 2.42 -5.84 -7.58
C SER A 171 3.54 -6.88 -7.54
N ASP A 172 4.40 -6.87 -8.56
CA ASP A 172 5.54 -7.79 -8.62
C ASP A 172 6.49 -7.58 -7.44
N ARG A 173 6.67 -6.32 -7.02
CA ARG A 173 7.46 -5.96 -5.83
C ARG A 173 6.91 -6.61 -4.57
N ASP A 174 5.59 -6.58 -4.37
CA ASP A 174 4.98 -7.12 -3.16
C ASP A 174 4.96 -8.65 -3.15
N LEU A 175 4.77 -9.30 -4.30
CA LEU A 175 4.94 -10.76 -4.39
C LEU A 175 6.38 -11.19 -4.12
N ALA A 176 7.36 -10.48 -4.68
CA ALA A 176 8.77 -10.71 -4.39
C ALA A 176 9.10 -10.47 -2.92
N ALA A 177 8.53 -9.43 -2.31
CA ALA A 177 8.69 -9.14 -0.89
C ALA A 177 8.16 -10.28 0.00
N ILE A 178 6.96 -10.81 -0.30
CA ILE A 178 6.38 -11.97 0.40
C ILE A 178 7.32 -13.19 0.26
N ALA A 179 7.71 -13.54 -0.96
CA ALA A 179 8.60 -14.67 -1.21
C ALA A 179 9.92 -14.53 -0.45
N LYS A 180 10.50 -13.32 -0.48
CA LYS A 180 11.74 -13.01 0.25
C LYS A 180 11.59 -13.22 1.74
N TYR A 181 10.53 -12.66 2.33
CA TYR A 181 10.29 -12.76 3.77
C TYR A 181 10.08 -14.22 4.21
N LEU A 182 9.31 -15.01 3.46
CA LEU A 182 9.10 -16.43 3.79
C LEU A 182 10.42 -17.22 3.85
N HIS A 183 11.37 -16.94 2.96
CA HIS A 183 12.71 -17.56 3.00
C HIS A 183 13.59 -17.15 4.18
N THR A 184 13.27 -16.05 4.86
CA THR A 184 14.02 -15.61 6.05
C THR A 184 13.46 -16.16 7.36
N MET A 185 12.30 -16.81 7.32
CA MET A 185 11.67 -17.35 8.53
C MET A 185 12.49 -18.47 9.15
N LYS A 186 12.29 -18.70 10.45
CA LYS A 186 12.82 -19.88 11.12
C LYS A 186 12.22 -21.14 10.46
N PRO A 187 13.05 -22.09 9.98
CA PRO A 187 12.56 -23.37 9.48
C PRO A 187 11.89 -24.15 10.62
N ILE A 188 10.69 -24.67 10.37
CA ILE A 188 9.98 -25.56 11.29
C ILE A 188 9.60 -26.81 10.50
N ARG A 189 10.12 -27.96 10.90
CA ARG A 189 9.75 -29.24 10.30
C ARG A 189 8.38 -29.65 10.80
N HIS A 190 7.38 -29.63 9.91
CA HIS A 190 6.00 -29.98 10.22
C HIS A 190 5.31 -30.52 8.98
N ALA A 191 5.19 -31.84 8.90
CA ALA A 191 4.52 -32.51 7.78
C ALA A 191 3.01 -32.44 7.97
N VAL A 192 2.31 -31.91 6.97
CA VAL A 192 0.85 -31.77 6.96
C VAL A 192 0.25 -32.39 5.70
N GLY A 193 -1.02 -32.78 5.77
CA GLY A 193 -1.74 -33.31 4.61
C GLY A 193 -1.91 -32.27 3.50
N ARG A 194 -2.13 -32.73 2.26
CA ARG A 194 -2.59 -31.86 1.17
C ARG A 194 -4.11 -31.66 1.26
N THR A 195 -4.57 -30.47 0.89
CA THR A 195 -6.00 -30.22 0.64
C THR A 195 -6.56 -31.26 -0.33
N GLN A 196 -7.71 -31.84 0.05
CA GLN A 196 -8.48 -32.77 -0.77
C GLN A 196 -9.68 -32.03 -1.33
N TYR A 197 -9.59 -31.62 -2.58
CA TYR A 197 -10.66 -30.92 -3.27
C TYR A 197 -11.76 -31.88 -3.72
N LYS A 198 -13.03 -31.46 -3.61
CA LYS A 198 -14.15 -32.19 -4.21
C LYS A 198 -14.09 -32.18 -5.74
N ASN A 199 -13.76 -31.02 -6.30
CA ASN A 199 -13.55 -30.82 -7.73
C ASN A 199 -12.11 -30.33 -7.95
N PRO A 200 -11.39 -30.79 -8.99
CA PRO A 200 -10.06 -30.27 -9.30
C PRO A 200 -10.09 -28.74 -9.45
N PRO A 201 -9.13 -28.02 -8.86
CA PRO A 201 -9.07 -26.57 -9.03
C PRO A 201 -8.64 -26.22 -10.45
N GLU A 202 -9.22 -25.14 -10.98
CA GLU A 202 -8.94 -24.65 -12.32
C GLU A 202 -7.60 -23.89 -12.36
N ALA A 203 -6.82 -24.15 -13.40
CA ALA A 203 -5.59 -23.40 -13.65
C ALA A 203 -5.94 -21.94 -13.99
N HIS A 204 -5.15 -21.02 -13.45
CA HIS A 204 -5.34 -19.60 -13.69
C HIS A 204 -4.55 -19.16 -14.92
N ASP A 205 -5.09 -18.18 -15.67
CA ASP A 205 -4.43 -17.62 -16.85
C ASP A 205 -2.98 -17.16 -16.56
N PRO A 206 -1.96 -17.70 -17.24
CA PRO A 206 -0.56 -17.32 -17.02
C PRO A 206 -0.13 -16.02 -17.72
N THR A 207 -1.02 -15.30 -18.41
CA THR A 207 -0.65 -14.15 -19.26
C THR A 207 -0.29 -12.87 -18.49
N ILE A 208 -0.60 -12.77 -17.20
CA ILE A 208 -0.22 -11.60 -16.39
C ILE A 208 1.28 -11.67 -16.12
N THR A 209 2.08 -10.90 -16.86
CA THR A 209 3.55 -10.92 -16.78
C THR A 209 4.15 -9.81 -15.91
N HIS A 210 3.42 -8.71 -15.70
CA HIS A 210 3.89 -7.58 -14.89
C HIS A 210 2.71 -6.83 -14.28
N ILE A 211 2.85 -6.46 -12.99
CA ILE A 211 1.96 -5.49 -12.33
C ILE A 211 2.79 -4.50 -11.53
N GLU A 212 2.66 -3.22 -11.88
CA GLU A 212 3.15 -2.11 -11.07
C GLU A 212 2.18 -1.82 -9.92
N GLY A 213 2.72 -1.64 -8.72
CA GLY A 213 1.91 -1.29 -7.55
C GLY A 213 1.48 0.17 -7.58
N PRO A 214 0.27 0.52 -7.11
CA PRO A 214 -0.16 1.91 -7.10
C PRO A 214 0.72 2.75 -6.17
N PRO A 215 0.90 4.05 -6.46
CA PRO A 215 1.63 4.96 -5.59
C PRO A 215 0.93 5.04 -4.23
N ARG A 216 1.69 4.93 -3.13
CA ARG A 216 1.13 5.03 -1.77
C ARG A 216 0.48 6.39 -1.49
N GLN A 217 0.87 7.42 -2.23
CA GLN A 217 0.30 8.77 -2.13
C GLN A 217 -1.10 8.85 -2.73
N ASP A 218 -1.43 7.97 -3.69
CA ASP A 218 -2.79 7.81 -4.18
C ASP A 218 -3.56 6.93 -3.20
N ARG A 219 -4.16 7.58 -2.20
CA ARG A 219 -4.86 6.92 -1.10
C ARG A 219 -5.98 5.99 -1.60
N LEU A 220 -6.70 6.35 -2.65
CA LEU A 220 -7.83 5.55 -3.14
C LEU A 220 -7.34 4.33 -3.92
N ALA A 221 -6.41 4.53 -4.86
CA ALA A 221 -5.83 3.43 -5.63
C ALA A 221 -5.07 2.44 -4.71
N TYR A 222 -4.29 2.96 -3.77
CA TYR A 222 -3.57 2.14 -2.80
C TYR A 222 -4.50 1.45 -1.79
N GLY A 223 -5.57 2.13 -1.36
CA GLY A 223 -6.62 1.55 -0.52
C GLY A 223 -7.32 0.37 -1.20
N ARG A 224 -7.69 0.54 -2.47
CA ARG A 224 -8.23 -0.55 -3.30
C ARG A 224 -7.26 -1.72 -3.42
N TYR A 225 -5.99 -1.43 -3.70
CA TYR A 225 -4.96 -2.45 -3.79
C TYR A 225 -4.77 -3.23 -2.47
N LEU A 226 -4.83 -2.56 -1.33
CA LEU A 226 -4.77 -3.25 -0.04
C LEU A 226 -6.04 -4.06 0.26
N ALA A 227 -7.22 -3.58 -0.11
CA ALA A 227 -8.48 -4.27 0.18
C ALA A 227 -8.78 -5.44 -0.78
N GLU A 228 -8.34 -5.35 -2.03
CA GLU A 228 -8.66 -6.34 -3.07
C GLU A 228 -7.54 -7.38 -3.25
N PRO A 229 -6.43 -7.10 -3.96
CA PRO A 229 -5.43 -8.13 -4.22
C PRO A 229 -4.63 -8.53 -2.99
N VAL A 230 -4.37 -7.63 -2.03
CA VAL A 230 -3.55 -7.98 -0.85
C VAL A 230 -4.41 -8.60 0.26
N GLY A 231 -5.42 -7.87 0.71
CA GLY A 231 -6.26 -8.26 1.84
C GLY A 231 -7.46 -9.11 1.49
N HIS A 232 -7.69 -9.37 0.19
CA HIS A 232 -8.70 -10.28 -0.34
C HIS A 232 -10.09 -10.11 0.29
N CYS A 233 -10.46 -8.88 0.68
CA CYS A 233 -11.70 -8.63 1.44
C CYS A 233 -12.92 -9.11 0.64
N PHE A 234 -12.87 -8.97 -0.68
CA PHE A 234 -13.99 -9.35 -1.54
C PHE A 234 -14.20 -10.86 -1.57
N GLY A 235 -13.15 -11.64 -1.30
CA GLY A 235 -13.21 -13.09 -1.18
C GLY A 235 -14.25 -13.53 -0.16
N CYS A 236 -14.31 -12.86 0.99
CA CYS A 236 -15.28 -13.19 2.05
C CYS A 236 -16.57 -12.38 1.93
N HIS A 237 -16.48 -11.13 1.47
CA HIS A 237 -17.60 -10.20 1.44
C HIS A 237 -18.37 -10.19 0.11
N THR A 238 -18.18 -11.19 -0.75
CA THR A 238 -18.96 -11.35 -1.99
C THR A 238 -19.44 -12.79 -2.07
N VAL A 239 -20.71 -13.00 -2.44
CA VAL A 239 -21.22 -14.36 -2.69
C VAL A 239 -20.71 -14.92 -4.01
N PRO A 240 -20.59 -16.25 -4.15
CA PRO A 240 -20.42 -16.87 -5.45
C PRO A 240 -21.66 -16.66 -6.33
N ARG A 241 -21.48 -16.71 -7.66
CA ARG A 241 -22.62 -16.73 -8.59
C ARG A 241 -23.47 -17.98 -8.35
N PRO A 242 -24.80 -17.93 -8.57
CA PRO A 242 -25.64 -19.12 -8.54
C PRO A 242 -25.06 -20.23 -9.43
N GLY A 243 -24.81 -21.40 -8.84
CA GLY A 243 -24.28 -22.57 -9.57
C GLY A 243 -22.82 -22.49 -10.01
N GLY A 244 -22.05 -21.46 -9.61
CA GLY A 244 -20.65 -21.27 -10.01
C GLY A 244 -19.69 -21.16 -8.82
N ALA A 245 -18.41 -21.48 -9.06
CA ALA A 245 -17.35 -21.30 -8.06
C ALA A 245 -16.84 -19.85 -8.00
N SER A 246 -17.03 -19.06 -9.06
CA SER A 246 -16.57 -17.67 -9.14
C SER A 246 -17.47 -16.71 -8.37
N LEU A 247 -16.85 -15.67 -7.79
CA LEU A 247 -17.54 -14.60 -7.06
C LEU A 247 -18.40 -13.74 -7.99
N ASP A 248 -19.57 -13.35 -7.50
CA ASP A 248 -20.52 -12.51 -8.23
C ASP A 248 -20.13 -11.04 -8.13
N ARG A 249 -19.49 -10.54 -9.19
CA ARG A 249 -19.08 -9.13 -9.29
C ARG A 249 -20.26 -8.16 -9.39
N GLY A 250 -21.48 -8.62 -9.66
CA GLY A 250 -22.69 -7.78 -9.65
C GLY A 250 -23.13 -7.36 -8.26
N VAL A 251 -22.71 -8.09 -7.22
CA VAL A 251 -22.99 -7.83 -5.80
C VAL A 251 -21.70 -7.73 -4.99
N PHE A 252 -20.69 -7.11 -5.59
CA PHE A 252 -19.37 -6.95 -5.00
C PHE A 252 -19.46 -6.30 -3.61
N TYR A 253 -18.83 -6.91 -2.60
CA TYR A 253 -18.87 -6.47 -1.19
C TYR A 253 -20.22 -6.54 -0.47
N ALA A 254 -21.29 -7.04 -1.10
CA ALA A 254 -22.63 -7.10 -0.49
C ALA A 254 -22.78 -8.15 0.64
N GLY A 255 -21.73 -8.91 0.97
CA GLY A 255 -21.77 -9.93 2.00
C GLY A 255 -22.61 -11.14 1.60
N GLY A 256 -23.13 -11.87 2.59
CA GLY A 256 -24.05 -13.01 2.38
C GLY A 256 -23.36 -14.36 2.24
N ARG A 257 -22.02 -14.43 2.35
CA ARG A 257 -21.28 -15.68 2.24
C ARG A 257 -21.31 -16.44 3.57
N ASP A 258 -21.76 -17.69 3.53
CA ASP A 258 -21.67 -18.61 4.66
C ASP A 258 -20.22 -19.12 4.78
N LEU A 259 -19.58 -18.87 5.94
CA LEU A 259 -18.19 -19.20 6.24
C LEU A 259 -18.07 -19.86 7.62
N PRO A 260 -17.07 -20.73 7.87
CA PRO A 260 -16.84 -21.24 9.21
C PRO A 260 -16.18 -20.18 10.09
N ASP A 261 -16.48 -20.20 11.39
CA ASP A 261 -15.73 -19.44 12.39
C ASP A 261 -14.36 -20.10 12.59
N TYR A 262 -13.26 -19.38 12.39
CA TYR A 262 -11.93 -20.00 12.44
C TYR A 262 -11.43 -20.28 13.86
N ALA A 263 -12.16 -19.83 14.90
CA ALA A 263 -11.93 -20.26 16.27
C ALA A 263 -12.73 -21.53 16.63
N ASP A 264 -13.84 -21.79 15.93
CA ASP A 264 -14.64 -23.01 16.07
C ASP A 264 -15.28 -23.33 14.72
N VAL A 265 -14.64 -24.20 13.95
CA VAL A 265 -15.02 -24.48 12.56
C VAL A 265 -16.35 -25.22 12.43
N THR A 266 -16.94 -25.68 13.55
CA THR A 266 -18.29 -26.24 13.57
C THR A 266 -19.36 -25.15 13.53
N ARG A 267 -19.02 -23.93 13.94
CA ARG A 267 -19.89 -22.76 13.89
C ARG A 267 -19.82 -22.10 12.51
N ARG A 268 -20.98 -21.68 12.01
CA ARG A 268 -21.13 -20.95 10.74
C ARG A 268 -21.46 -19.48 11.00
N VAL A 269 -20.94 -18.61 10.15
CA VAL A 269 -21.15 -17.16 10.19
C VAL A 269 -21.38 -16.63 8.78
N VAL A 270 -22.25 -15.63 8.68
CA VAL A 270 -22.56 -14.99 7.40
C VAL A 270 -21.76 -13.68 7.30
N SER A 271 -21.00 -13.53 6.22
CA SER A 271 -20.26 -12.29 5.96
C SER A 271 -21.22 -11.11 5.77
N ARG A 272 -20.80 -9.92 6.22
CA ARG A 272 -21.64 -8.72 6.20
C ARG A 272 -21.42 -7.91 4.92
N ASN A 273 -22.41 -7.12 4.54
CA ASN A 273 -22.26 -6.12 3.50
C ASN A 273 -21.29 -5.02 4.00
N ILE A 274 -20.27 -4.73 3.21
CA ILE A 274 -19.27 -3.67 3.49
C ILE A 274 -19.22 -2.62 2.38
N THR A 275 -20.25 -2.54 1.53
CA THR A 275 -20.42 -1.42 0.62
C THR A 275 -20.72 -0.14 1.38
N SER A 276 -20.60 1.01 0.71
CA SER A 276 -20.99 2.31 1.27
C SER A 276 -22.49 2.56 1.30
N ASP A 277 -23.32 1.54 1.04
CA ASP A 277 -24.75 1.63 1.18
C ASP A 277 -25.12 2.02 2.64
N PRO A 278 -25.99 3.02 2.85
CA PRO A 278 -26.32 3.52 4.18
C PRO A 278 -27.31 2.62 4.93
N GLU A 279 -28.08 1.78 4.26
CA GLU A 279 -29.10 0.93 4.90
C GLU A 279 -28.55 -0.46 5.19
N ASP A 280 -27.95 -1.08 4.18
CA ASP A 280 -27.50 -2.47 4.24
C ASP A 280 -25.99 -2.59 4.51
N GLY A 281 -25.21 -1.56 4.16
CA GLY A 281 -23.75 -1.56 4.23
C GLY A 281 -23.19 -0.81 5.45
N ILE A 282 -21.98 -0.28 5.28
CA ILE A 282 -21.26 0.51 6.30
C ILE A 282 -21.38 2.02 6.09
N GLY A 283 -22.28 2.47 5.19
CA GLY A 283 -22.40 3.88 4.81
C GLY A 283 -22.67 4.83 5.97
N LYS A 284 -23.37 4.37 7.02
CA LYS A 284 -23.64 5.15 8.24
C LYS A 284 -22.53 5.11 9.29
N TRP A 285 -21.55 4.22 9.18
CA TRP A 285 -20.48 4.10 10.17
C TRP A 285 -19.50 5.24 10.01
N SER A 286 -18.98 5.81 11.09
CA SER A 286 -17.84 6.73 11.06
C SER A 286 -16.55 6.02 10.65
N ASP A 287 -15.54 6.78 10.18
CA ASP A 287 -14.23 6.20 9.82
C ASP A 287 -13.59 5.49 11.00
N ALA A 288 -13.73 6.04 12.21
CA ALA A 288 -13.23 5.40 13.41
C ALA A 288 -13.90 4.04 13.68
N GLU A 289 -15.20 3.91 13.39
CA GLU A 289 -15.93 2.65 13.54
C GLU A 289 -15.53 1.61 12.51
N VAL A 290 -15.36 1.99 11.25
CA VAL A 290 -14.85 1.09 10.19
C VAL A 290 -13.45 0.58 10.56
N LYS A 291 -12.55 1.49 10.93
CA LYS A 291 -11.18 1.15 11.35
C LYS A 291 -11.17 0.23 12.57
N ARG A 292 -12.02 0.50 13.57
CA ARG A 292 -12.15 -0.34 14.78
C ARG A 292 -12.72 -1.72 14.45
N ALA A 293 -13.67 -1.82 13.52
CA ALA A 293 -14.20 -3.10 13.08
C ALA A 293 -13.13 -3.94 12.38
N ILE A 294 -12.31 -3.33 11.50
CA ILE A 294 -11.23 -4.02 10.80
C ILE A 294 -10.11 -4.44 11.78
N ALA A 295 -9.58 -3.49 12.55
CA ALA A 295 -8.38 -3.70 13.36
C ALA A 295 -8.65 -4.45 14.68
N ALA A 296 -9.80 -4.25 15.30
CA ALA A 296 -10.13 -4.83 16.61
C ALA A 296 -11.26 -5.85 16.57
N GLY A 297 -11.96 -5.99 15.43
CA GLY A 297 -13.12 -6.86 15.33
C GLY A 297 -14.31 -6.39 16.16
N ILE A 298 -14.49 -5.07 16.35
CA ILE A 298 -15.57 -4.50 17.18
C ILE A 298 -16.48 -3.61 16.35
N ARG A 299 -17.77 -3.93 16.32
CA ARG A 299 -18.82 -3.19 15.60
C ARG A 299 -19.19 -1.86 16.29
N PRO A 300 -19.97 -0.96 15.65
CA PRO A 300 -20.51 0.25 16.28
C PRO A 300 -21.24 -0.03 17.60
N ASP A 301 -22.07 -1.07 17.63
CA ASP A 301 -22.85 -1.50 18.79
C ASP A 301 -22.02 -2.17 19.91
N GLY A 302 -20.69 -2.22 19.76
CA GLY A 302 -19.76 -2.82 20.73
C GLY A 302 -19.63 -4.34 20.65
N THR A 303 -20.44 -5.02 19.85
CA THR A 303 -20.36 -6.48 19.70
C THR A 303 -19.18 -6.91 18.82
N ARG A 304 -18.72 -8.15 18.99
CA ARG A 304 -17.53 -8.68 18.31
C ARG A 304 -17.83 -9.34 16.96
N LEU A 305 -16.93 -9.16 16.01
CA LEU A 305 -16.88 -9.93 14.76
C LEU A 305 -16.39 -11.37 15.04
N ALA A 306 -16.84 -12.30 14.21
CA ALA A 306 -16.37 -13.69 14.22
C ALA A 306 -14.87 -13.77 13.90
N HIS A 307 -14.18 -14.81 14.37
CA HIS A 307 -12.74 -14.95 14.11
C HIS A 307 -12.45 -15.31 12.65
N THR A 308 -13.45 -15.52 11.80
CA THR A 308 -13.32 -15.52 10.33
C THR A 308 -12.77 -14.20 9.80
N MET A 309 -12.98 -13.08 10.49
CA MET A 309 -12.38 -11.79 10.14
C MET A 309 -10.93 -11.66 10.66
N PRO A 310 -9.99 -11.19 9.81
CA PRO A 310 -8.66 -10.61 10.05
C PRO A 310 -8.05 -10.26 11.41
N TYR A 311 -8.83 -9.93 12.42
CA TYR A 311 -8.42 -8.87 13.37
C TYR A 311 -7.16 -9.16 14.19
N ASP A 312 -6.82 -10.43 14.44
CA ASP A 312 -5.57 -10.80 15.10
C ASP A 312 -4.31 -10.38 14.32
N TRP A 313 -4.42 -10.26 12.99
CA TRP A 313 -3.39 -9.71 12.10
C TRP A 313 -3.67 -8.25 11.74
N TYR A 314 -4.94 -7.89 11.47
CA TYR A 314 -5.29 -6.53 11.03
C TYR A 314 -5.02 -5.45 12.08
N LYS A 315 -4.94 -5.79 13.36
CA LYS A 315 -4.54 -4.86 14.44
C LYS A 315 -3.16 -4.23 14.22
N ALA A 316 -2.31 -4.84 13.38
CA ALA A 316 -0.97 -4.37 13.07
C ALA A 316 -0.88 -3.66 11.70
N ILE A 317 -2.01 -3.47 10.99
CA ILE A 317 -2.04 -2.64 9.77
C ILE A 317 -1.63 -1.21 10.15
N ALA A 318 -0.75 -0.63 9.34
CA ALA A 318 -0.28 0.73 9.58
C ALA A 318 -1.46 1.71 9.52
N PRO A 319 -1.53 2.74 10.41
CA PRO A 319 -2.65 3.66 10.42
C PRO A 319 -2.96 4.30 9.05
N ALA A 320 -1.93 4.69 8.29
CA ALA A 320 -2.09 5.26 6.96
C ALA A 320 -2.67 4.27 5.92
N ASP A 321 -2.32 2.99 6.04
CA ASP A 321 -2.85 1.92 5.18
C ASP A 321 -4.31 1.61 5.55
N LEU A 322 -4.63 1.63 6.85
CA LEU A 322 -6.01 1.48 7.32
C LEU A 322 -6.89 2.67 6.91
N ASP A 323 -6.33 3.88 6.89
CA ASP A 323 -6.95 5.08 6.32
C ASP A 323 -7.22 4.94 4.82
N ALA A 324 -6.28 4.36 4.06
CA ALA A 324 -6.44 4.11 2.64
C ALA A 324 -7.54 3.06 2.37
N ILE A 325 -7.50 1.92 3.07
CA ILE A 325 -8.55 0.89 2.99
C ILE A 325 -9.91 1.50 3.33
N THR A 326 -10.00 2.25 4.43
CA THR A 326 -11.25 2.89 4.85
C THR A 326 -11.76 3.84 3.77
N ALA A 327 -10.90 4.67 3.19
CA ALA A 327 -11.28 5.59 2.11
C ALA A 327 -11.78 4.88 0.86
N TYR A 328 -11.26 3.69 0.55
CA TYR A 328 -11.75 2.88 -0.57
C TYR A 328 -13.13 2.25 -0.31
N LEU A 329 -13.43 1.89 0.93
CA LEU A 329 -14.72 1.30 1.30
C LEU A 329 -15.85 2.34 1.46
N ARG A 330 -15.56 3.64 1.23
CA ARG A 330 -16.53 4.74 1.21
C ARG A 330 -17.01 5.02 -0.20
#